data_AF-A0A1Q7S4P7-F1
#
_entry.id   AF-A0A1Q7S4P7-F1
#
_cell.length_a   1.000
_cell.length_b   1.000
_cell.length_c   1.000
_cell.angle_alpha   90.00
_cell.angle_beta   90.00
_cell.angle_gamma   90.00
#
_symmetry.space_group_name_H-M   'P 1'
#
loop_
_entity.id
_entity.type
_entity.pdbx_description
1 polymer ?
#
loop_
_entity_poly.entity_id
_entity_poly.type
_entity_poly.pdbx_seq_one_letter_code
_entity_poly.pdbx_strand_id
1 'polypeptide(L)'
;MPLGFTDTASTTCLHVPSIGLIVAGDAAYNCDHLHLSESPDQQKRQEWIAALDKMESLKPRAVIAGHKRIGNDDSPRIIGETRKYIRDFERLAMQTTTARELYDEMLKLYPDWINRGALWSSVRAIRS
;
A
#
# COMPACT_ATOMS: atom_id res chain seq x y z
N MET A 1 -17.80 -0.07 1.23
CA MET A 1 -17.57 1.25 0.60
C MET A 1 -16.65 1.07 -0.60
N PRO A 2 -17.05 1.50 -1.81
CA PRO A 2 -16.19 1.41 -2.99
C PRO A 2 -14.95 2.31 -2.87
N LEU A 3 -13.78 1.78 -3.23
CA LEU A 3 -12.49 2.48 -3.24
C LEU A 3 -11.92 2.65 -4.66
N GLY A 4 -12.41 1.90 -5.65
CA GLY A 4 -11.94 2.00 -7.03
C GLY A 4 -10.79 1.04 -7.27
N PHE A 5 -9.58 1.55 -7.42
CA PHE A 5 -8.40 0.76 -7.73
C PHE A 5 -7.34 0.90 -6.63
N THR A 6 -6.83 -0.23 -6.13
CA THR A 6 -5.74 -0.33 -5.15
C THR A 6 -4.71 -1.35 -5.62
N ASP A 7 -4.32 -2.30 -4.78
CA ASP A 7 -3.63 -3.52 -5.18
C ASP A 7 -4.34 -4.29 -6.31
N THR A 8 -5.66 -4.13 -6.48
CA THR A 8 -6.46 -4.64 -7.60
C THR A 8 -7.65 -3.71 -7.95
N ALA A 9 -8.43 -4.07 -8.96
CA ALA A 9 -9.62 -3.34 -9.39
C ALA A 9 -10.85 -3.64 -8.52
N SER A 10 -11.79 -2.70 -8.49
CA SER A 10 -13.08 -2.82 -7.79
C SER A 10 -12.95 -3.05 -6.28
N THR A 11 -11.87 -2.55 -5.68
CA THR A 11 -11.62 -2.69 -4.25
C THR A 11 -12.71 -2.00 -3.43
N THR A 12 -13.04 -2.61 -2.29
CA THR A 12 -13.95 -2.06 -1.30
C THR A 12 -13.34 -2.17 0.10
N CYS A 13 -13.75 -1.28 1.00
CA CYS A 13 -13.50 -1.42 2.44
C CYS A 13 -14.81 -1.45 3.23
N LEU A 14 -14.80 -2.03 4.43
CA LEU A 14 -15.90 -1.92 5.38
C LEU A 14 -15.62 -0.75 6.34
N HIS A 15 -16.61 0.12 6.56
CA HIS A 15 -16.53 1.19 7.54
C HIS A 15 -17.63 0.97 8.60
N VAL A 16 -17.25 0.98 9.88
CA VAL A 16 -18.15 0.82 11.02
C VAL A 16 -18.10 2.11 11.87
N PRO A 17 -18.97 3.10 11.60
CA PRO A 17 -18.86 4.43 12.22
C PRO A 17 -18.99 4.42 13.74
N SER A 18 -19.84 3.56 14.29
CA SER A 18 -20.13 3.50 15.74
C SER A 18 -18.89 3.20 16.60
N ILE A 19 -17.88 2.57 16.02
CA ILE A 19 -16.60 2.27 16.67
C ILE A 19 -15.39 2.91 15.97
N GLY A 20 -15.63 3.70 14.90
CA GLY A 20 -14.59 4.32 14.11
C GLY A 20 -13.63 3.32 13.45
N LEU A 21 -14.12 2.16 13.01
CA LEU A 21 -13.30 1.10 12.41
C LEU A 21 -13.37 1.15 10.89
N ILE A 22 -12.23 0.97 10.23
CA ILE A 22 -12.15 0.58 8.83
C ILE A 22 -11.51 -0.81 8.73
N VAL A 23 -12.14 -1.73 7.99
CA VAL A 23 -11.50 -2.95 7.49
C VAL A 23 -11.13 -2.68 6.04
N ALA A 24 -9.85 -2.42 5.81
CA ALA A 24 -9.36 -1.86 4.55
C ALA A 24 -9.23 -2.91 3.44
N GLY A 25 -9.12 -4.19 3.80
CA GLY A 25 -8.60 -5.20 2.87
C GLY A 25 -7.23 -4.77 2.36
N ASP A 26 -6.92 -5.10 1.13
CA ASP A 26 -5.64 -4.79 0.50
C ASP A 26 -5.55 -3.35 -0.04
N ALA A 27 -6.50 -2.49 0.35
CA ALA A 27 -6.32 -1.05 0.22
C ALA A 27 -5.28 -0.48 1.19
N ALA A 28 -4.92 -1.19 2.27
CA ALA A 28 -3.92 -0.76 3.24
C ALA A 28 -3.07 -1.94 3.75
N TYR A 29 -1.76 -1.70 3.92
CA TYR A 29 -0.77 -2.68 4.33
C TYR A 29 -0.07 -2.21 5.61
N ASN A 30 0.26 -3.13 6.51
CA ASN A 30 0.88 -2.81 7.80
C ASN A 30 2.23 -3.53 7.96
N CYS A 31 3.31 -2.82 7.62
CA CYS A 31 4.69 -3.33 7.61
C CYS A 31 4.90 -4.60 6.74
N ASP A 32 4.16 -4.71 5.64
CA ASP A 32 4.24 -5.75 4.61
C ASP A 32 4.46 -5.04 3.27
N HIS A 33 5.39 -5.54 2.42
CA HIS A 33 5.64 -4.95 1.12
C HIS A 33 4.42 -5.08 0.20
N LEU A 34 3.96 -3.95 -0.34
CA LEU A 34 2.71 -3.87 -1.10
C LEU A 34 2.74 -4.69 -2.38
N HIS A 35 1.60 -5.27 -2.73
CA HIS A 35 1.34 -5.88 -4.04
C HIS A 35 0.98 -4.80 -5.06
N LEU A 36 1.98 -4.28 -5.79
CA LEU A 36 1.80 -3.25 -6.81
C LEU A 36 1.73 -3.82 -8.23
N SER A 37 1.80 -5.14 -8.42
CA SER A 37 1.86 -5.74 -9.76
C SER A 37 0.60 -5.52 -10.61
N GLU A 38 -0.58 -5.36 -10.01
CA GLU A 38 -1.79 -4.95 -10.75
C GLU A 38 -1.96 -3.42 -10.80
N SER A 39 -1.09 -2.66 -10.12
CA SER A 39 -0.95 -1.20 -10.22
C SER A 39 0.36 -0.79 -10.94
N PRO A 40 0.64 -1.28 -12.18
CA PRO A 40 1.96 -1.12 -12.79
C PRO A 40 2.24 0.30 -13.32
N ASP A 41 1.21 1.11 -13.54
CA ASP A 41 1.38 2.50 -13.98
C ASP A 41 1.15 3.50 -12.84
N GLN A 42 1.68 4.72 -13.05
CA GLN A 42 1.59 5.81 -12.08
C GLN A 42 0.15 6.22 -11.80
N GLN A 43 -0.73 6.17 -12.80
CA GLN A 43 -2.13 6.57 -12.67
C GLN A 43 -2.87 5.65 -11.70
N LYS A 44 -2.67 4.33 -11.79
CA LYS A 44 -3.24 3.35 -10.85
C LYS A 44 -2.75 3.55 -9.42
N ARG A 45 -1.49 3.91 -9.25
CA ARG A 45 -0.96 4.24 -7.91
C ARG A 45 -1.49 5.57 -7.37
N GLN A 46 -1.83 6.54 -8.24
CA GLN A 46 -2.58 7.73 -7.81
C GLN A 46 -4.03 7.41 -7.43
N GLU A 47 -4.70 6.51 -8.15
CA GLU A 47 -6.04 6.00 -7.77
C GLU A 47 -6.00 5.35 -6.37
N TRP A 48 -4.97 4.55 -6.08
CA TRP A 48 -4.77 3.97 -4.75
C TRP A 48 -4.56 5.05 -3.68
N ILE A 49 -3.75 6.08 -3.95
CA ILE A 49 -3.59 7.22 -3.02
C ILE A 49 -4.96 7.90 -2.75
N ALA A 50 -5.79 8.10 -3.77
CA ALA A 50 -7.13 8.66 -3.59
C ALA A 50 -8.05 7.75 -2.74
N ALA A 51 -7.93 6.42 -2.86
CA ALA A 51 -8.63 5.47 -2.00
C ALA A 51 -8.19 5.61 -0.53
N LEU A 52 -6.88 5.77 -0.28
CA LEU A 52 -6.34 6.02 1.05
C LEU A 52 -6.86 7.34 1.63
N ASP A 53 -6.89 8.42 0.84
CA ASP A 53 -7.40 9.73 1.25
C ASP A 53 -8.89 9.67 1.59
N LYS A 54 -9.68 8.89 0.82
CA LYS A 54 -11.09 8.64 1.13
C LYS A 54 -11.26 7.95 2.47
N MET A 55 -10.45 6.93 2.78
CA MET A 55 -10.49 6.26 4.09
C MET A 55 -10.06 7.19 5.23
N GLU A 56 -8.99 7.96 5.03
CA GLU A 56 -8.49 8.92 6.02
C GLU A 56 -9.52 10.01 6.35
N SER A 57 -10.30 10.45 5.35
CA SER A 57 -11.34 11.48 5.51
C SER A 57 -12.45 11.09 6.50
N LEU A 58 -12.64 9.78 6.74
CA LEU A 58 -13.59 9.25 7.71
C LEU A 58 -13.09 9.35 9.16
N LYS A 59 -11.83 9.77 9.36
CA LYS A 59 -11.18 9.90 10.68
C LYS A 59 -11.29 8.62 11.52
N PRO A 60 -10.85 7.45 10.99
CA PRO A 60 -10.94 6.19 11.72
C PRO A 60 -10.13 6.24 13.01
N ARG A 61 -10.59 5.50 14.01
CA ARG A 61 -9.88 5.20 15.26
C ARG A 61 -9.03 3.93 15.14
N ALA A 62 -9.41 3.01 14.25
CA ALA A 62 -8.66 1.80 13.94
C ALA A 62 -8.79 1.42 12.46
N VAL A 63 -7.74 0.82 11.91
CA VAL A 63 -7.67 0.35 10.52
C VAL A 63 -7.11 -1.07 10.50
N ILE A 64 -7.91 -2.04 10.11
CA ILE A 64 -7.49 -3.43 9.90
C ILE A 64 -7.01 -3.56 8.45
N ALA A 65 -5.70 -3.74 8.29
CA ALA A 65 -5.04 -4.00 7.01
C ALA A 65 -5.28 -5.45 6.53
N GLY A 66 -5.30 -5.68 5.21
CA GLY A 66 -5.38 -7.02 4.64
C GLY A 66 -4.10 -7.84 4.83
N HIS A 67 -2.95 -7.18 4.75
CA HIS A 67 -1.63 -7.75 5.08
C HIS A 67 -0.96 -7.00 6.24
N LYS A 68 -0.45 -7.77 7.21
CA LYS A 68 0.05 -7.21 8.47
C LYS A 68 1.15 -8.06 9.08
N ARG A 69 2.21 -7.41 9.55
CA ARG A 69 3.22 -8.05 10.41
C ARG A 69 2.61 -8.47 11.74
N ILE A 70 2.88 -9.71 12.14
CA ILE A 70 2.42 -10.26 13.43
C ILE A 70 2.86 -9.34 14.57
N GLY A 71 1.91 -9.01 15.46
CA GLY A 71 2.16 -8.19 16.64
C GLY A 71 1.99 -6.69 16.46
N ASN A 72 1.87 -6.18 15.21
CA ASN A 72 1.55 -4.76 15.01
C ASN A 72 0.12 -4.45 15.51
N ASP A 73 -0.14 -3.19 15.85
CA ASP A 73 -1.50 -2.72 16.19
C ASP A 73 -2.31 -2.39 14.92
N ASP A 74 -3.57 -1.97 15.09
CA ASP A 74 -4.47 -1.52 14.01
C ASP A 74 -4.63 0.01 14.00
N SER A 75 -3.53 0.73 14.21
CA SER A 75 -3.55 2.18 14.31
C SER A 75 -3.92 2.86 12.98
N PRO A 76 -4.65 4.00 13.00
CA PRO A 76 -4.96 4.78 11.80
C PRO A 76 -3.73 5.22 10.99
N ARG A 77 -2.53 5.24 11.60
CA ARG A 77 -1.26 5.57 10.90
C ARG A 77 -0.97 4.66 9.72
N ILE A 78 -1.53 3.45 9.70
CA ILE A 78 -1.39 2.47 8.61
C ILE A 78 -1.74 3.08 7.24
N ILE A 79 -2.75 3.97 7.19
CA ILE A 79 -3.13 4.67 5.95
C ILE A 79 -1.98 5.56 5.47
N GLY A 80 -1.40 6.35 6.37
CA GLY A 80 -0.26 7.21 6.08
C GLY A 80 1.00 6.45 5.69
N GLU A 81 1.27 5.32 6.36
CA GLU A 81 2.42 4.45 6.07
C GLU A 81 2.28 3.79 4.69
N THR A 82 1.09 3.28 4.35
CA THR A 82 0.79 2.73 3.01
C THR A 82 0.99 3.81 1.94
N ARG A 83 0.44 5.02 2.16
CA ARG A 83 0.58 6.15 1.23
C ARG A 83 2.04 6.54 1.02
N LYS A 84 2.82 6.60 2.11
CA LYS A 84 4.25 6.93 2.05
C LYS A 84 5.02 5.89 1.25
N TYR A 85 4.73 4.60 1.45
CA TYR A 85 5.36 3.52 0.68
C TYR A 85 5.12 3.68 -0.82
N ILE A 86 3.88 3.92 -1.24
CA ILE A 86 3.53 4.12 -2.67
C ILE A 86 4.30 5.30 -3.25
N ARG A 87 4.40 6.42 -2.52
CA ARG A 87 5.14 7.61 -2.97
C ARG A 87 6.66 7.36 -3.05
N ASP A 88 7.22 6.61 -2.12
CA ASP A 88 8.63 6.23 -2.17
C ASP A 88 8.92 5.30 -3.34
N PHE A 89 8.03 4.34 -3.61
CA PHE A 89 8.12 3.48 -4.78
C PHE A 89 8.11 4.29 -6.08
N GLU A 90 7.21 5.27 -6.21
CA GLU A 90 7.19 6.18 -7.38
C GLU A 90 8.48 6.97 -7.54
N ARG A 91 8.95 7.57 -6.45
CA ARG A 91 10.17 8.37 -6.47
C ARG A 91 11.36 7.52 -6.89
N LEU A 92 11.50 6.32 -6.32
CA LEU A 92 12.61 5.42 -6.64
C LEU A 92 12.49 4.85 -8.05
N ALA A 93 11.27 4.53 -8.52
CA ALA A 93 11.05 4.06 -9.89
C ALA A 93 11.48 5.07 -10.97
N MET A 94 11.49 6.36 -10.65
CA MET A 94 12.05 7.43 -11.50
C MET A 94 13.58 7.57 -11.40
N GLN A 95 14.18 7.10 -10.30
CA GLN A 95 15.61 7.23 -10.01
C GLN A 95 16.42 5.98 -10.40
N THR A 96 15.76 4.84 -10.56
CA THR A 96 16.39 3.55 -10.87
C THR A 96 16.04 3.08 -12.27
N THR A 97 16.94 2.33 -12.89
CA THR A 97 16.79 1.84 -14.27
C THR A 97 16.28 0.40 -14.29
N THR A 98 16.77 -0.46 -13.40
CA THR A 98 16.45 -1.90 -13.42
C THR A 98 15.50 -2.29 -12.29
N ALA A 99 14.77 -3.40 -12.47
CA ALA A 99 13.95 -3.98 -11.40
C ALA A 99 14.77 -4.29 -10.15
N ARG A 100 16.04 -4.73 -10.33
CA ARG A 100 16.94 -5.04 -9.22
C ARG A 100 17.34 -3.80 -8.43
N GLU A 101 17.70 -2.71 -9.12
CA GLU A 101 18.02 -1.44 -8.46
C GLU A 101 16.83 -0.92 -7.64
N LEU A 102 15.64 -0.91 -8.23
CA LEU A 102 14.43 -0.48 -7.51
C LEU A 102 14.14 -1.34 -6.29
N TYR A 103 14.28 -2.67 -6.44
CA TYR A 103 14.11 -3.61 -5.34
C TYR A 103 15.07 -3.32 -4.19
N ASP A 104 16.36 -3.14 -4.51
CA ASP A 104 17.38 -2.89 -3.51
C ASP A 104 17.19 -1.54 -2.81
N GLU A 105 16.79 -0.49 -3.53
CA GLU A 105 16.49 0.81 -2.93
C GLU A 105 15.25 0.76 -2.02
N MET A 106 14.19 0.05 -2.42
CA MET A 106 13.02 -0.15 -1.57
C MET A 106 13.35 -0.93 -0.30
N LEU A 107 14.22 -1.95 -0.39
CA LEU A 107 14.70 -2.69 0.79
C LEU A 107 15.57 -1.83 1.72
N LYS A 108 16.31 -0.84 1.21
CA LYS A 108 17.05 0.10 2.07
C LYS A 108 16.11 0.99 2.89
N LEU A 109 14.98 1.41 2.31
CA LEU A 109 13.99 2.23 3.00
C LEU A 109 13.13 1.44 3.98
N TYR A 110 12.83 0.17 3.63
CA TYR A 110 11.90 -0.69 4.36
C TYR A 110 12.53 -2.06 4.67
N PRO A 111 13.67 -2.13 5.37
CA PRO A 111 14.41 -3.39 5.54
C PRO A 111 13.68 -4.45 6.37
N ASP A 112 12.84 -3.98 7.29
CA ASP A 112 12.10 -4.79 8.27
C ASP A 112 10.68 -5.13 7.84
N TRP A 113 10.22 -4.62 6.70
CA TRP A 113 8.92 -4.95 6.15
C TRP A 113 8.95 -6.38 5.61
N ILE A 114 7.89 -7.13 5.87
CA ILE A 114 7.79 -8.54 5.49
C ILE A 114 7.36 -8.68 4.02
N ASN A 115 7.33 -9.90 3.51
CA ASN A 115 6.84 -10.22 2.15
C ASN A 115 7.67 -9.61 1.00
N ARG A 116 8.99 -9.80 1.05
CA ARG A 116 9.90 -9.36 -0.03
C ARG A 116 9.55 -9.95 -1.41
N GLY A 117 8.85 -11.08 -1.46
CA GLY A 117 8.33 -11.65 -2.70
C GLY A 117 7.33 -10.74 -3.41
N ALA A 118 6.41 -10.10 -2.67
CA ALA A 118 5.48 -9.12 -3.23
C ALA A 118 6.21 -7.89 -3.78
N LEU A 119 7.25 -7.39 -3.10
CA LEU A 119 8.10 -6.33 -3.63
C LEU A 119 8.78 -6.77 -4.94
N TRP A 120 9.33 -7.99 -5.00
CA TRP A 120 9.98 -8.48 -6.22
C TRP A 120 9.02 -8.57 -7.41
N SER A 121 7.82 -9.10 -7.20
CA SER A 121 6.77 -9.12 -8.24
C SER A 121 6.38 -7.70 -8.66
N SER A 122 6.27 -6.78 -7.70
CA SER A 122 5.92 -5.38 -7.94
C SER A 122 6.93 -4.64 -8.81
N VAL A 123 8.23 -4.76 -8.52
CA VAL A 123 9.27 -4.09 -9.32
C VAL A 123 9.36 -4.68 -10.73
N ARG A 124 9.15 -6.00 -10.88
CA ARG A 124 9.16 -6.67 -12.18
C ARG A 124 7.96 -6.33 -13.05
N ALA A 125 6.86 -5.91 -12.45
CA ALA A 125 5.69 -5.45 -13.19
C ALA A 125 5.92 -4.11 -13.91
N ILE A 126 6.91 -3.32 -13.46
CA ILE A 126 7.16 -1.97 -13.98
C ILE A 126 8.53 -1.80 -14.67
N ARG A 127 9.42 -2.79 -14.51
CA ARG A 127 10.77 -2.82 -15.09
C ARG A 127 11.13 -4.25 -15.48
N SER A 128 11.69 -4.41 -16.67
CA SER A 128 12.24 -5.66 -17.20
C SER A 128 13.58 -6.01 -16.54
#